data_AF-M2NAN4-F1
#
_entry.id   AF-M2NAN4-F1
#
_cell.length_a   1.000
_cell.length_b   1.000
_cell.length_c   1.000
_cell.angle_alpha   90.00
_cell.angle_beta   90.00
_cell.angle_gamma   90.00
#
_symmetry.space_group_name_H-M   'P 1'
#
loop_
_entity.id
_entity.type
_entity.pdbx_description
1 polymer ?
#
loop_
_entity_poly.entity_id
_entity_poly.type
_entity_poly.pdbx_seq_one_letter_code
_entity_poly.pdbx_strand_id
1 'polypeptide(L)'
;YQSIEQSLQQLVDSIAAYNPSVSAADELVAADDTLDAGLVKLAEHQRNVLRIGELKRIAHTNDERIKGHFRAIAQLRKEMTSIPTTDDAGTNHNVSVDELLEYARFISPTTVPPTFRRQDVALPAVKPDMDAQMSNGISTPPAVPANDMSSPYIKSSALVDQAITETDKAWLNPVQGLPFEPWPSHAIIASGALADIQRMMEQGRD
;
A
#
# COMPACT_ATOMS: atom_id res chain seq x y z
N TYR A 1 -28.38 41.85 40.50
CA TYR A 1 -27.92 41.85 41.91
C TYR A 1 -28.24 43.16 42.61
N GLN A 2 -27.64 44.30 42.23
CA GLN A 2 -27.97 45.60 42.87
C GLN A 2 -29.48 45.96 42.79
N SER A 3 -30.15 45.66 41.67
CA SER A 3 -31.59 45.89 41.51
C SER A 3 -32.45 45.06 42.46
N ILE A 4 -32.16 43.76 42.61
CA ILE A 4 -32.86 42.85 43.53
C ILE A 4 -32.66 43.26 44.98
N GLU A 5 -31.42 43.60 45.36
CA GLU A 5 -31.08 44.04 46.70
C GLU A 5 -31.81 45.35 47.06
N GLN A 6 -31.88 46.29 46.11
CA GLN A 6 -32.61 47.53 46.26
C GLN A 6 -34.13 47.31 46.38
N SER A 7 -34.74 46.46 45.55
CA SER A 7 -36.17 46.15 45.64
C SER A 7 -36.52 45.37 46.91
N LEU A 8 -35.63 44.49 47.38
CA LEU A 8 -35.80 43.73 48.62
C LEU A 8 -35.69 44.66 49.84
N GLN A 9 -34.72 45.58 49.84
CA GLN A 9 -34.61 46.60 50.88
C GLN A 9 -35.86 47.48 50.93
N GLN A 10 -36.38 47.89 49.78
CA GLN A 10 -37.61 48.69 49.67
C GLN A 10 -38.85 47.95 50.18
N LEU A 11 -38.97 46.64 49.92
CA LEU A 11 -40.03 45.80 50.47
C LEU A 11 -39.93 45.71 52.00
N VAL A 12 -38.73 45.43 52.53
CA VAL A 12 -38.47 45.33 53.97
C VAL A 12 -38.78 46.64 54.68
N ASP A 13 -38.37 47.77 54.12
CA ASP A 13 -38.66 49.09 54.67
C ASP A 13 -40.17 49.39 54.66
N SER A 14 -40.90 48.96 53.62
CA SER A 14 -42.37 49.11 53.55
C SER A 14 -43.10 48.27 54.61
N ILE A 15 -42.61 47.06 54.90
CA ILE A 15 -43.16 46.17 55.92
C ILE A 15 -42.82 46.69 57.32
N ALA A 16 -41.59 47.16 57.54
CA ALA A 16 -41.16 47.76 58.81
C ALA A 16 -41.94 49.05 59.12
N ALA A 17 -42.31 49.82 58.10
CA ALA A 17 -43.17 50.99 58.21
C ALA A 17 -44.68 50.66 58.38
N TYR A 18 -45.04 49.36 58.50
CA TYR A 18 -46.43 48.87 58.59
C TYR A 18 -47.31 49.27 57.39
N ASN A 19 -46.71 49.52 56.22
CA ASN A 19 -47.40 49.87 54.98
C ASN A 19 -46.98 48.91 53.86
N PRO A 20 -47.47 47.66 53.85
CA PRO A 20 -47.08 46.66 52.86
C PRO A 20 -47.51 47.12 51.47
N SER A 21 -46.52 47.43 50.62
CA SER A 21 -46.78 47.89 49.25
C SER A 21 -46.70 46.72 48.26
N VAL A 22 -47.81 46.45 47.56
CA VAL A 22 -47.87 45.42 46.52
C VAL A 22 -46.94 45.76 45.35
N SER A 23 -46.77 47.06 45.06
CA SER A 23 -45.87 47.54 44.02
C SER A 23 -44.39 47.17 44.26
N ALA A 24 -43.91 47.15 45.52
CA ALA A 24 -42.54 46.75 45.82
C ALA A 24 -42.34 45.23 45.68
N ALA A 25 -43.40 44.44 45.90
CA ALA A 25 -43.38 43.00 45.66
C ALA A 25 -43.32 42.70 44.15
N ASP A 26 -44.11 43.41 43.33
CA ASP A 26 -44.09 43.27 41.88
C ASP A 26 -42.72 43.68 41.29
N GLU A 27 -42.09 44.73 41.83
CA GLU A 27 -40.75 45.17 41.42
C GLU A 27 -39.67 44.13 41.77
N LEU A 28 -39.78 43.47 42.92
CA LEU A 28 -38.89 42.37 43.30
C LEU A 28 -39.02 41.18 42.36
N VAL A 29 -40.26 40.79 42.00
CA VAL A 29 -40.52 39.72 41.04
C VAL A 29 -39.95 40.05 39.66
N ALA A 30 -40.16 41.27 39.18
CA ALA A 30 -39.57 41.72 37.92
C ALA A 30 -38.03 41.73 37.97
N ALA A 31 -37.44 42.13 39.10
CA ALA A 31 -35.99 42.10 39.28
C ALA A 31 -35.43 40.67 39.30
N ASP A 32 -36.16 39.71 39.87
CA ASP A 32 -35.82 38.29 39.86
C ASP A 32 -35.88 37.69 38.44
N ASP A 33 -36.96 37.94 37.69
CA ASP A 33 -37.11 37.53 36.30
C ASP A 33 -35.95 38.03 35.41
N THR A 34 -35.50 39.27 35.64
CA THR A 34 -34.35 39.84 34.91
C THR A 34 -33.03 39.17 35.27
N LEU A 35 -32.85 38.75 36.53
CA LEU A 35 -31.66 38.02 36.97
C LEU A 35 -31.65 36.63 36.33
N ASP A 36 -32.78 35.93 36.33
CA ASP A 36 -32.91 34.61 35.71
C ASP A 36 -32.63 34.67 34.21
N ALA A 37 -33.19 35.65 33.51
CA ALA A 37 -32.87 35.89 32.10
C ALA A 37 -31.36 36.17 31.89
N GLY A 38 -30.72 36.88 32.82
CA GLY A 38 -29.28 37.12 32.83
C GLY A 38 -28.45 35.85 33.04
N LEU A 39 -28.85 34.98 33.96
CA LEU A 39 -28.20 33.71 34.25
C LEU A 39 -28.30 32.74 33.06
N VAL A 40 -29.46 32.69 32.39
CA VAL A 40 -29.63 31.89 31.16
C VAL A 40 -28.68 32.37 30.06
N LYS A 41 -28.59 33.69 29.83
CA LYS A 41 -27.65 34.27 28.87
C LYS A 41 -26.21 33.98 29.24
N LEU A 42 -25.84 34.09 30.52
CA LEU A 42 -24.49 33.78 30.97
C LEU A 42 -24.11 32.32 30.70
N ALA A 43 -25.02 31.38 31.02
CA ALA A 43 -24.82 29.97 30.74
C ALA A 43 -24.69 29.71 29.24
N GLU A 44 -25.46 30.40 28.40
CA GLU A 44 -25.32 30.33 26.94
C GLU A 44 -23.96 30.86 26.47
N HIS A 45 -23.52 32.03 26.94
CA HIS A 45 -22.21 32.58 26.60
C HIS A 45 -21.07 31.66 27.02
N GLN A 46 -21.15 31.04 28.19
CA GLN A 46 -20.16 30.05 28.63
C GLN A 46 -20.09 28.85 27.69
N ARG A 47 -21.23 28.29 27.29
CA ARG A 47 -21.28 27.20 26.30
C ARG A 47 -20.70 27.63 24.95
N ASN A 48 -21.00 28.85 24.51
CA ASN A 48 -20.50 29.40 23.26
C ASN A 48 -18.97 29.59 23.29
N VAL A 49 -18.42 30.10 24.40
CA VAL A 49 -16.97 30.24 24.57
C VAL A 49 -16.26 28.89 24.52
N LEU A 50 -16.79 27.89 25.22
CA LEU A 50 -16.24 26.52 25.18
C LEU A 50 -16.27 25.96 23.75
N ARG A 51 -17.39 26.14 23.04
CA ARG A 51 -17.53 25.72 21.64
C ARG A 51 -16.55 26.42 20.72
N ILE A 52 -16.37 27.73 20.86
CA ILE A 52 -15.41 28.50 20.07
C ILE A 52 -13.98 28.04 20.37
N GLY A 53 -13.65 27.74 21.62
CA GLY A 53 -12.37 27.18 22.01
C GLY A 53 -12.08 25.86 21.28
N GLU A 54 -13.06 24.96 21.26
CA GLU A 54 -12.93 23.68 20.56
C GLU A 54 -12.79 23.86 19.04
N LEU A 55 -13.59 24.73 18.42
CA LEU A 55 -13.49 25.03 16.99
C LEU A 55 -12.11 25.60 16.62
N LYS A 56 -11.54 26.47 17.47
CA LYS A 56 -10.17 26.99 17.28
C LYS A 56 -9.12 25.87 17.39
N ARG A 57 -9.28 24.94 18.34
CA ARG A 57 -8.38 23.78 18.48
C ARG A 57 -8.44 22.87 17.25
N ILE A 58 -9.63 22.61 16.73
CA ILE A 58 -9.84 21.83 15.51
C ILE A 58 -9.21 22.53 14.30
N ALA A 59 -9.44 23.83 14.15
CA ALA A 59 -8.84 24.61 13.06
C ALA A 59 -7.30 24.56 13.10
N HIS A 60 -6.70 24.79 14.27
CA HIS A 60 -5.25 24.70 14.45
C HIS A 60 -4.71 23.29 14.12
N THR A 61 -5.44 22.24 14.53
CA THR A 61 -5.05 20.86 14.22
C THR A 61 -5.09 20.59 12.71
N ASN A 62 -6.10 21.10 12.00
CA ASN A 62 -6.20 20.98 10.56
C ASN A 62 -5.08 21.76 9.85
N ASP A 63 -4.74 22.96 10.31
CA ASP A 63 -3.63 23.74 9.75
C ASP A 63 -2.29 23.01 9.90
N GLU A 64 -2.03 22.39 11.05
CA GLU A 64 -0.82 21.60 11.24
C GLU A 64 -0.78 20.37 10.33
N ARG A 65 -1.93 19.72 10.08
CA ARG A 65 -2.02 18.62 9.09
C ARG A 65 -1.72 19.10 7.68
N ILE A 66 -2.30 20.22 7.27
CA ILE A 66 -2.06 20.82 5.95
C ILE A 66 -0.57 21.15 5.78
N LYS A 67 0.05 21.81 6.77
CA LYS A 67 1.51 22.06 6.76
C LYS A 67 2.31 20.77 6.71
N GLY A 68 1.89 19.73 7.43
CA GLY A 68 2.47 18.39 7.38
C GLY A 68 2.45 17.79 5.97
N HIS A 69 1.29 17.84 5.30
CA HIS A 69 1.14 17.38 3.93
C HIS A 69 2.00 18.19 2.94
N PHE A 70 2.08 19.51 3.08
CA PHE A 70 2.97 20.31 2.23
C PHE A 70 4.44 19.94 2.40
N ARG A 71 4.89 19.70 3.64
CA ARG A 71 6.26 19.22 3.89
C ARG A 71 6.47 17.82 3.30
N ALA A 72 5.51 16.92 3.44
CA ALA A 72 5.58 15.58 2.86
C ALA A 72 5.64 15.62 1.33
N ILE A 73 4.81 16.43 0.68
CA ILE A 73 4.84 16.62 -0.79
C ILE A 73 6.16 17.22 -1.23
N ALA A 74 6.68 18.22 -0.51
CA ALA A 74 7.98 18.81 -0.81
C ALA A 74 9.11 17.78 -0.68
N GLN A 75 9.05 16.92 0.33
CA GLN A 75 9.99 15.83 0.53
C GLN A 75 9.88 14.77 -0.56
N LEU A 76 8.66 14.32 -0.91
CA LEU A 76 8.43 13.40 -2.03
C LEU A 76 8.94 13.98 -3.35
N ARG A 77 8.71 15.28 -3.60
CA ARG A 77 9.22 15.94 -4.80
C ARG A 77 10.75 15.92 -4.82
N LYS A 78 11.38 16.22 -3.69
CA LYS A 78 12.84 16.15 -3.54
C LYS A 78 13.36 14.73 -3.78
N GLU A 79 12.69 13.73 -3.20
CA GLU A 79 13.02 12.32 -3.38
C GLU A 79 12.86 11.89 -4.84
N MET A 80 11.75 12.21 -5.50
CA MET A 80 11.52 11.91 -6.91
C MET A 80 12.58 12.54 -7.81
N THR A 81 12.95 13.80 -7.57
CA THR A 81 14.05 14.44 -8.32
C THR A 81 15.42 13.87 -8.01
N SER A 82 15.60 13.25 -6.83
CA SER A 82 16.86 12.63 -6.44
C SER A 82 17.04 11.23 -7.01
N ILE A 83 15.95 10.57 -7.41
CA ILE A 83 16.03 9.31 -8.14
C ILE A 83 16.60 9.65 -9.52
N PRO A 84 17.83 9.23 -9.84
CA PRO A 84 18.34 9.39 -11.19
C PRO A 84 17.43 8.57 -12.10
N THR A 85 16.65 9.23 -12.94
CA THR A 85 16.04 8.56 -14.07
C THR A 85 17.18 8.07 -14.93
N THR A 86 17.32 6.75 -15.06
CA THR A 86 18.04 6.10 -16.17
C THR A 86 17.24 6.44 -17.42
N ASP A 87 17.39 7.69 -17.85
CA ASP A 87 17.23 8.01 -19.25
C ASP A 87 18.61 7.70 -19.82
N ASP A 88 18.77 6.44 -20.25
CA ASP A 88 19.99 5.94 -20.89
C ASP A 88 20.16 6.60 -22.27
N ALA A 89 20.23 7.93 -22.29
CA ALA A 89 20.60 8.74 -23.43
C ALA A 89 22.00 8.39 -23.96
N GLY A 90 22.80 7.65 -23.18
CA GLY A 90 24.11 7.16 -23.58
C GLY A 90 24.08 6.02 -24.60
N THR A 91 22.98 5.25 -24.70
CA THR A 91 22.87 4.14 -25.66
C THR A 91 21.43 3.89 -26.10
N ASN A 92 20.75 4.90 -26.66
CA ASN A 92 19.53 4.67 -27.43
C ASN A 92 19.86 3.85 -28.68
N HIS A 93 19.99 2.52 -28.52
CA HIS A 93 20.01 1.59 -29.63
C HIS A 93 18.61 1.63 -30.23
N ASN A 94 18.46 2.40 -31.30
CA ASN A 94 17.23 2.41 -32.06
C ASN A 94 17.11 1.07 -32.79
N VAL A 95 16.47 0.09 -32.16
CA VAL A 95 16.21 -1.22 -32.76
C VAL A 95 15.02 -1.09 -33.68
N SER A 96 15.18 -1.52 -34.93
CA SER A 96 14.07 -1.50 -35.90
C SER A 96 12.98 -2.50 -35.50
N VAL A 97 11.72 -2.21 -35.85
CA VAL A 97 10.61 -3.12 -35.58
C VAL A 97 10.82 -4.47 -36.28
N ASP A 98 11.39 -4.45 -37.49
CA ASP A 98 11.65 -5.67 -38.26
C ASP A 98 12.67 -6.58 -37.55
N GLU A 99 13.76 -6.01 -37.02
CA GLU A 99 14.77 -6.73 -36.24
C GLU A 99 14.19 -7.31 -34.94
N LEU A 100 13.34 -6.54 -34.23
CA LEU A 100 12.63 -7.02 -33.04
C LEU A 100 11.70 -8.20 -33.36
N LEU A 101 10.97 -8.12 -34.48
CA LEU A 101 10.05 -9.17 -34.90
C LEU A 101 10.78 -10.41 -35.41
N GLU A 102 11.89 -10.25 -36.12
CA GLU A 102 12.75 -11.35 -36.55
C GLU A 102 13.37 -12.06 -35.34
N TYR A 103 13.94 -11.31 -34.39
CA TYR A 103 14.50 -11.86 -33.17
C TYR A 103 13.42 -12.54 -32.32
N ALA A 104 12.25 -11.91 -32.15
CA ALA A 104 11.11 -12.50 -31.45
C ALA A 104 10.65 -13.81 -32.11
N ARG A 105 10.62 -13.87 -33.45
CA ARG A 105 10.32 -15.09 -34.20
C ARG A 105 11.37 -16.18 -33.97
N PHE A 106 12.65 -15.82 -33.86
CA PHE A 106 13.75 -16.74 -33.60
C PHE A 106 13.69 -17.35 -32.19
N ILE A 107 13.36 -16.55 -31.17
CA ILE A 107 13.30 -17.02 -29.77
C ILE A 107 11.95 -17.61 -29.37
N SER A 108 10.86 -17.32 -30.08
CA SER A 108 9.51 -17.85 -29.77
C SER A 108 9.45 -19.39 -29.64
N PRO A 109 10.15 -20.19 -30.48
CA PRO A 109 10.22 -21.65 -30.34
C PRO A 109 10.83 -22.14 -29.03
N THR A 110 11.80 -21.42 -28.49
CA THR A 110 12.66 -21.86 -27.38
C THR A 110 12.37 -21.15 -26.07
N THR A 111 11.47 -20.17 -26.05
CA THR A 111 11.13 -19.37 -24.85
C THR A 111 9.87 -19.82 -24.14
N VAL A 112 9.07 -20.73 -24.72
CA VAL A 112 7.83 -21.21 -24.12
C VAL A 112 7.80 -22.74 -24.16
N PRO A 113 7.56 -23.43 -23.04
CA PRO A 113 7.41 -24.87 -23.04
C PRO A 113 6.24 -25.27 -23.96
N PRO A 114 6.35 -26.35 -24.74
CA PRO A 114 5.34 -26.78 -25.72
C PRO A 114 3.92 -26.91 -25.16
N THR A 115 3.79 -27.11 -23.84
CA THR A 115 2.53 -27.25 -23.11
C THR A 115 1.80 -25.94 -22.82
N PHE A 116 2.44 -24.78 -22.97
CA PHE A 116 1.86 -23.46 -22.69
C PHE A 116 1.54 -22.64 -23.94
N ARG A 117 1.84 -23.16 -25.13
CA ARG A 117 1.26 -22.63 -26.37
C ARG A 117 -0.22 -22.95 -26.32
N ARG A 118 -1.08 -21.91 -26.32
CA ARG A 118 -2.55 -22.03 -26.32
C ARG A 118 -2.96 -23.28 -27.08
N GLN A 119 -3.40 -24.29 -26.35
CA GLN A 119 -4.18 -25.33 -26.94
C GLN A 119 -5.42 -24.60 -27.45
N ASP A 120 -5.67 -24.64 -28.76
CA ASP A 120 -6.93 -24.19 -29.36
C ASP A 120 -8.04 -25.13 -28.85
N VAL A 121 -8.34 -25.05 -27.56
CA VAL A 121 -9.53 -25.64 -26.98
C VAL A 121 -10.64 -24.77 -27.53
N ALA A 122 -11.39 -25.29 -28.49
CA ALA A 122 -12.67 -24.72 -28.88
C ALA A 122 -13.48 -24.50 -27.61
N LEU A 123 -13.61 -23.24 -27.19
CA LEU A 123 -14.37 -22.87 -26.01
C LEU A 123 -15.82 -23.31 -26.23
N PRO A 124 -16.40 -24.19 -25.39
CA PRO A 124 -17.83 -24.36 -25.40
C PRO A 124 -18.44 -23.01 -25.01
N ALA A 125 -19.41 -22.54 -25.78
CA ALA A 125 -20.12 -21.29 -25.51
C ALA A 125 -20.86 -21.39 -24.17
N VAL A 126 -20.26 -20.83 -23.11
CA VAL A 126 -20.90 -20.69 -21.80
C VAL A 126 -21.63 -19.35 -21.78
N LYS A 127 -22.94 -19.42 -21.56
CA LYS A 127 -23.82 -18.25 -21.33
C LYS A 127 -23.40 -17.55 -20.03
N PRO A 128 -23.49 -16.21 -19.95
CA PRO A 128 -23.00 -15.48 -18.78
C PRO A 128 -23.99 -15.69 -17.63
N ASP A 129 -23.51 -16.24 -16.53
CA ASP A 129 -24.18 -16.10 -15.24
C ASP A 129 -23.23 -15.37 -14.28
N MET A 130 -23.81 -14.45 -13.51
CA MET A 130 -23.11 -13.50 -12.67
C MET A 130 -22.54 -14.20 -11.43
N ASP A 131 -21.55 -13.54 -10.80
CA ASP A 131 -20.97 -13.82 -9.49
C ASP A 131 -19.81 -14.83 -9.42
N ALA A 132 -18.59 -14.32 -9.67
CA ALA A 132 -17.37 -14.90 -9.11
C ALA A 132 -16.36 -13.80 -8.76
N GLN A 133 -16.27 -13.55 -7.45
CA GLN A 133 -15.38 -12.64 -6.75
C GLN A 133 -13.92 -13.06 -6.94
N MET A 134 -13.12 -12.26 -7.67
CA MET A 134 -11.69 -12.51 -7.85
C MET A 134 -10.87 -11.97 -6.66
N SER A 135 -10.27 -12.88 -5.90
CA SER A 135 -9.30 -12.58 -4.84
C SER A 135 -7.89 -12.59 -5.44
N ASN A 136 -7.25 -11.41 -5.51
CA ASN A 136 -5.85 -11.24 -5.90
C ASN A 136 -4.93 -11.57 -4.71
N GLY A 137 -4.27 -12.73 -4.74
CA GLY A 137 -3.24 -13.13 -3.80
C GLY A 137 -1.84 -12.73 -4.28
N ILE A 138 -1.35 -11.57 -3.83
CA ILE A 138 0.07 -11.24 -3.76
C ILE A 138 0.65 -11.96 -2.54
N SER A 139 1.71 -12.74 -2.71
CA SER A 139 2.48 -13.31 -1.58
C SER A 139 3.96 -13.31 -1.91
N THR A 140 4.65 -12.33 -1.34
CA THR A 140 6.09 -12.13 -1.31
C THR A 140 6.74 -13.21 -0.41
N PRO A 141 7.82 -13.89 -0.81
CA PRO A 141 8.60 -14.72 0.10
C PRO A 141 9.46 -13.85 1.05
N PRO A 142 9.69 -14.28 2.30
CA PRO A 142 10.51 -13.54 3.26
C PRO A 142 12.02 -13.67 2.95
N ALA A 143 12.75 -12.60 3.27
CA ALA A 143 14.19 -12.49 3.14
C ALA A 143 14.95 -13.40 4.12
N VAL A 144 16.03 -14.03 3.63
CA VAL A 144 17.06 -14.72 4.43
C VAL A 144 18.40 -14.01 4.17
N PRO A 145 19.22 -13.72 5.20
CA PRO A 145 20.40 -12.87 5.05
C PRO A 145 21.55 -13.59 4.33
N ALA A 146 22.35 -12.79 3.64
CA ALA A 146 23.55 -13.20 2.94
C ALA A 146 24.58 -13.83 3.90
N ASN A 147 25.07 -15.02 3.56
CA ASN A 147 26.44 -15.39 3.89
C ASN A 147 27.05 -16.28 2.80
N ASP A 148 28.28 -15.91 2.48
CA ASP A 148 29.30 -16.49 1.61
C ASP A 148 29.25 -18.02 1.44
N MET A 149 29.37 -18.50 0.19
CA MET A 149 30.35 -19.54 -0.20
C MET A 149 30.06 -20.08 -1.62
N SER A 150 31.05 -19.84 -2.49
CA SER A 150 31.56 -20.74 -3.52
C SER A 150 30.68 -21.93 -3.93
N SER A 151 30.31 -21.97 -5.19
CA SER A 151 29.90 -23.18 -5.89
C SER A 151 30.96 -24.28 -5.75
N PRO A 152 30.54 -25.52 -5.44
CA PRO A 152 31.15 -26.68 -6.07
C PRO A 152 30.05 -27.46 -6.78
N TYR A 153 30.19 -27.56 -8.10
CA TYR A 153 29.42 -28.48 -8.92
C TYR A 153 29.75 -29.92 -8.47
N ILE A 154 28.92 -30.50 -7.59
CA ILE A 154 29.06 -31.90 -7.19
C ILE A 154 28.37 -32.76 -8.25
N LYS A 155 29.18 -33.51 -9.02
CA LYS A 155 28.73 -34.69 -9.76
C LYS A 155 28.31 -35.78 -8.76
N SER A 156 27.11 -35.69 -8.19
CA SER A 156 26.52 -36.74 -7.34
C SER A 156 25.33 -37.40 -8.03
N SER A 157 25.53 -37.90 -9.25
CA SER A 157 24.42 -38.50 -10.02
C SER A 157 24.14 -39.97 -9.68
N ALA A 158 25.00 -40.70 -8.96
CA ALA A 158 24.85 -42.16 -8.84
C ALA A 158 24.37 -42.66 -7.46
N LEU A 159 24.62 -41.94 -6.37
CA LEU A 159 24.31 -42.40 -5.00
C LEU A 159 22.98 -41.85 -4.46
N VAL A 160 22.53 -40.71 -4.98
CA VAL A 160 21.31 -40.03 -4.50
C VAL A 160 20.05 -40.62 -5.16
N ASP A 161 20.18 -41.18 -6.37
CA ASP A 161 19.05 -41.77 -7.10
C ASP A 161 18.50 -43.07 -6.50
N GLN A 162 19.22 -43.74 -5.59
CA GLN A 162 18.75 -44.99 -4.97
C GLN A 162 17.97 -44.76 -3.66
N ALA A 163 18.08 -43.58 -3.04
CA ALA A 163 17.52 -43.30 -1.71
C ALA A 163 16.24 -42.43 -1.73
N ILE A 164 15.82 -41.98 -2.91
CA ILE A 164 14.71 -41.03 -3.07
C ILE A 164 13.51 -41.75 -3.68
N THR A 165 12.33 -41.59 -3.08
CA THR A 165 11.08 -42.17 -3.59
C THR A 165 10.71 -41.57 -4.96
N GLU A 166 10.01 -42.31 -5.80
CA GLU A 166 9.67 -41.85 -7.17
C GLU A 166 8.83 -40.56 -7.19
N THR A 167 8.01 -40.36 -6.14
CA THR A 167 7.28 -39.12 -5.89
C THR A 167 8.20 -37.94 -5.56
N ASP A 168 9.27 -38.17 -4.79
CA ASP A 168 10.23 -37.13 -4.42
C ASP A 168 11.13 -36.75 -5.61
N LYS A 169 11.44 -37.70 -6.50
CA LYS A 169 12.15 -37.43 -7.77
C LYS A 169 11.36 -36.54 -8.71
N ALA A 170 10.05 -36.77 -8.81
CA ALA A 170 9.15 -35.95 -9.63
C ALA A 170 9.05 -34.50 -9.11
N TRP A 171 9.20 -34.28 -7.81
CA TRP A 171 9.23 -32.95 -7.20
C TRP A 171 10.58 -32.24 -7.34
N LEU A 172 11.69 -32.98 -7.27
CA LEU A 172 13.04 -32.43 -7.41
C LEU A 172 13.38 -32.01 -8.84
N ASN A 173 12.81 -32.68 -9.84
CA ASN A 173 12.92 -32.31 -11.25
C ASN A 173 11.55 -32.37 -11.94
N PRO A 174 10.69 -31.36 -11.75
CA PRO A 174 9.37 -31.32 -12.40
C PRO A 174 9.45 -31.21 -13.93
N VAL A 175 10.65 -30.98 -14.48
CA VAL A 175 10.93 -30.81 -15.91
C VAL A 175 11.57 -32.06 -16.53
N GLN A 176 12.01 -33.06 -15.75
CA GLN A 176 12.74 -34.24 -16.26
C GLN A 176 11.92 -35.14 -17.22
N GLY A 177 10.60 -34.93 -17.31
CA GLY A 177 9.71 -35.61 -18.27
C GLY A 177 9.18 -34.72 -19.39
N LEU A 178 9.56 -33.44 -19.44
CA LEU A 178 9.14 -32.52 -20.50
C LEU A 178 10.19 -32.50 -21.62
N PRO A 179 9.81 -32.45 -22.90
CA PRO A 179 10.75 -32.38 -24.02
C PRO A 179 11.49 -31.03 -24.12
N PHE A 180 11.36 -30.16 -23.12
CA PHE A 180 11.84 -28.79 -23.12
C PHE A 180 12.82 -28.56 -21.97
N GLU A 181 14.05 -28.22 -22.32
CA GLU A 181 15.06 -27.67 -21.43
C GLU A 181 15.26 -26.18 -21.82
N PRO A 182 15.33 -25.24 -20.86
CA PRO A 182 15.44 -23.81 -21.17
C PRO A 182 16.86 -23.39 -21.61
N TRP A 183 17.78 -24.34 -21.68
CA TRP A 183 19.14 -24.18 -22.21
C TRP A 183 19.44 -25.32 -23.20
N PRO A 184 20.51 -25.21 -24.01
CA PRO A 184 20.87 -26.25 -24.97
C PRO A 184 21.08 -27.62 -24.30
N SER A 185 20.51 -28.67 -24.87
CA SER A 185 20.65 -30.02 -24.32
C SER A 185 22.09 -30.52 -24.38
N HIS A 186 22.43 -31.46 -23.50
CA HIS A 186 23.79 -32.01 -23.44
C HIS A 186 24.27 -32.60 -24.78
N ALA A 187 23.37 -33.22 -25.54
CA ALA A 187 23.68 -33.73 -26.88
C ALA A 187 24.06 -32.61 -27.86
N ILE A 188 23.35 -31.48 -27.82
CA ILE A 188 23.65 -30.30 -28.64
C ILE A 188 25.00 -29.71 -28.23
N ILE A 189 25.25 -29.58 -26.92
CA ILE A 189 26.53 -29.08 -26.38
C ILE A 189 27.70 -29.98 -26.81
N ALA A 190 27.54 -31.30 -26.70
CA ALA A 190 28.56 -32.28 -27.06
C ALA A 190 28.84 -32.35 -28.57
N SER A 191 27.86 -31.98 -29.40
CA SER A 191 28.01 -31.86 -30.85
C SER A 191 28.54 -30.50 -31.32
N GLY A 192 28.73 -29.54 -30.40
CA GLY A 192 29.16 -28.20 -30.74
C GLY A 192 30.63 -28.16 -31.17
N ALA A 193 30.97 -27.16 -31.99
CA ALA A 193 32.35 -26.95 -32.45
C ALA A 193 33.38 -26.87 -31.30
N LEU A 194 32.98 -26.30 -30.16
CA LEU A 194 33.82 -26.25 -28.96
C LEU A 194 34.13 -27.65 -28.39
N ALA A 195 33.14 -28.55 -28.39
CA ALA A 195 33.32 -29.93 -27.93
C ALA A 195 34.17 -30.75 -28.90
N ASP A 196 34.06 -30.49 -30.21
CA ASP A 196 34.93 -31.09 -31.22
C ASP A 196 36.39 -30.63 -31.06
N ILE A 197 36.63 -29.34 -30.79
CA ILE A 197 37.97 -28.80 -30.48
C ILE A 197 38.54 -29.47 -29.24
N GLN A 198 37.73 -29.59 -28.17
CA GLN A 198 38.13 -30.29 -26.95
C GLN A 198 38.53 -31.74 -27.25
N ARG A 199 37.77 -32.44 -28.10
CA ARG A 199 38.08 -33.81 -28.51
C ARG A 199 39.35 -33.88 -29.36
N MET A 200 39.61 -32.91 -30.24
CA MET A 200 40.85 -32.83 -31.03
C MET A 200 42.07 -32.62 -30.12
N MET A 201 41.96 -31.72 -29.14
CA MET A 201 42.97 -31.51 -28.11
C MET A 201 43.23 -32.78 -27.29
N GLU A 202 42.18 -33.46 -26.83
CA GLU A 202 42.29 -34.72 -26.08
C GLU A 202 42.92 -35.85 -26.92
N GLN A 203 42.75 -35.81 -28.24
CA GLN A 203 43.37 -36.73 -29.20
C GLN A 203 44.79 -36.32 -29.62
N GLY A 204 45.30 -35.17 -29.15
CA GLY A 204 46.63 -34.66 -29.48
C GLY A 204 46.81 -34.29 -30.95
N ARG A 205 45.72 -33.98 -31.67
CA ARG A 205 45.77 -33.37 -32.99
C ARG A 205 45.42 -31.89 -32.84
N ASP A 206 46.41 -31.03 -33.07
CA ASP A 206 46.19 -29.61 -33.33
C ASP A 206 45.41 -29.40 -34.63
#